data_AF-A0A7W4B9M0-F1
#
_entry.id   AF-A0A7W4B9M0-F1
#
_cell.length_a   1.000
_cell.length_b   1.000
_cell.length_c   1.000
_cell.angle_alpha   90.00
_cell.angle_beta   90.00
_cell.angle_gamma   90.00
#
_symmetry.space_group_name_H-M   'P 1'
#
loop_
_entity.id
_entity.type
_entity.pdbx_description
1 polymer ?
#
loop_
_entity_poly.entity_id
_entity_poly.type
_entity_poly.pdbx_seq_one_letter_code
_entity_poly.pdbx_strand_id
1 'polypeptide(L)'
;MKNKAFVLFSFLFFLNACSYQESETEQAERLCKTYQLDIKAGDTRLFFPEQFLGNEGNSPTLEMQMTTLAESSESLDGIEAALTTYPQGFVTEVIDAIYLSGPMLMEGAEAGGTYSSNSIILVNISEQNGTNFNFENSLKGVHHELSSLIYIRSPFVLFAWQALLPKEWEPVSSNYEALTQDRNIGPDYENGFLSRYGKTNAENDFNIYAEFTFAEPEKLRELAATYPIIAKKLSLFITAYTQVFPEYQQDFEDYFTRTGLSDVAVEPENVEVTIQLDLSNIKPKIIR
;
A
#
# COMPACT_ATOMS: atom_id res chain seq x y z
N MET A 1 13.56 80.33 -18.94
CA MET A 1 14.17 79.90 -17.67
C MET A 1 13.27 78.87 -16.99
N LYS A 2 13.88 77.83 -16.41
CA LYS A 2 13.31 76.66 -15.70
C LYS A 2 13.07 75.40 -16.56
N ASN A 3 14.14 74.63 -16.79
CA ASN A 3 14.06 73.17 -16.91
C ASN A 3 14.26 72.59 -15.51
N LYS A 4 13.30 71.78 -15.03
CA LYS A 4 13.46 70.94 -13.84
C LYS A 4 13.87 69.55 -14.32
N ALA A 5 15.09 69.12 -13.97
CA ALA A 5 15.48 67.72 -14.08
C ALA A 5 14.88 66.96 -12.89
N PHE A 6 14.08 65.94 -13.19
CA PHE A 6 13.54 65.00 -12.21
C PHE A 6 14.45 63.76 -12.27
N VAL A 7 15.26 63.54 -11.23
CA VAL A 7 16.06 62.31 -11.10
C VAL A 7 15.18 61.31 -10.35
N LEU A 8 14.72 60.28 -11.07
CA LEU A 8 13.99 59.16 -10.51
C LEU A 8 15.00 58.16 -9.94
N PHE A 9 14.99 57.97 -8.62
CA PHE A 9 15.81 56.98 -7.93
C PHE A 9 15.02 55.65 -7.93
N SER A 10 15.32 54.74 -8.86
CA SER A 10 14.76 53.39 -8.86
C SER A 10 15.53 52.52 -7.87
N PHE A 11 14.92 52.27 -6.71
CA PHE A 11 15.33 51.21 -5.79
C PHE A 11 14.78 49.87 -6.32
N LEU A 12 15.63 49.08 -6.98
CA LEU A 12 15.35 47.66 -7.25
C LEU A 12 15.66 46.85 -5.98
N PHE A 13 14.62 46.45 -5.25
CA PHE A 13 14.73 45.43 -4.23
C PHE A 13 14.86 44.05 -4.90
N PHE A 14 16.07 43.50 -4.91
CA PHE A 14 16.30 42.08 -5.12
C PHE A 14 15.87 41.34 -3.86
N LEU A 15 14.61 40.89 -3.79
CA LEU A 15 14.20 39.87 -2.84
C LEU A 15 14.73 38.53 -3.35
N ASN A 16 15.88 38.10 -2.80
CA ASN A 16 16.26 36.68 -2.83
C ASN A 16 15.22 35.93 -1.99
N ALA A 17 14.22 35.35 -2.64
CA ALA A 17 13.43 34.30 -2.03
C ALA A 17 14.34 33.09 -1.86
N CYS A 18 15.00 32.96 -0.70
CA CYS A 18 15.47 31.66 -0.25
C CYS A 18 14.21 30.81 -0.09
N SER A 19 13.92 29.95 -1.07
CA SER A 19 12.95 28.88 -0.89
C SER A 19 13.51 27.96 0.20
N TYR A 20 12.87 27.96 1.36
CA TYR A 20 13.14 26.96 2.38
C TYR A 20 12.86 25.59 1.78
N GLN A 21 13.88 24.76 1.70
CA GLN A 21 13.77 23.36 1.33
C GLN A 21 13.65 22.57 2.63
N GLU A 22 12.51 21.93 2.83
CA GLU A 22 12.25 21.04 3.96
C GLU A 22 13.28 19.89 3.92
N SER A 23 13.92 19.58 5.05
CA SER A 23 14.75 18.39 5.19
C SER A 23 13.89 17.13 5.32
N GLU A 24 14.46 15.96 5.06
CA GLU A 24 13.73 14.68 5.12
C GLU A 24 13.19 14.38 6.52
N THR A 25 13.88 14.86 7.57
CA THR A 25 13.39 14.75 8.95
C THR A 25 12.19 15.65 9.18
N GLU A 26 12.23 16.90 8.70
CA GLU A 26 11.11 17.84 8.80
C GLU A 26 9.90 17.35 7.98
N GLN A 27 10.14 16.76 6.79
CA GLN A 27 9.09 16.12 5.97
C GLN A 27 8.45 14.95 6.72
N ALA A 28 9.24 14.03 7.27
CA ALA A 28 8.72 12.93 8.06
C ALA A 28 7.90 13.43 9.26
N GLU A 29 8.40 14.40 10.03
CA GLU A 29 7.66 14.99 11.17
C GLU A 29 6.35 15.67 10.74
N ARG A 30 6.36 16.39 9.61
CA ARG A 30 5.16 16.99 9.03
C ARG A 30 4.14 15.94 8.63
N LEU A 31 4.57 14.87 7.97
CA LEU A 31 3.71 13.74 7.59
C LEU A 31 3.15 13.04 8.83
N CYS A 32 3.98 12.77 9.84
CA CYS A 32 3.53 12.16 11.09
C CYS A 32 2.43 12.97 11.74
N LYS A 33 2.59 14.30 11.79
CA LYS A 33 1.57 15.20 12.34
C LYS A 33 0.30 15.25 11.50
N THR A 34 0.45 15.25 10.17
CA THR A 34 -0.68 15.39 9.22
C THR A 34 -1.56 14.15 9.21
N TYR A 35 -0.92 12.98 9.16
CA TYR A 35 -1.59 11.69 9.03
C TYR A 35 -1.71 10.94 10.36
N GLN A 36 -1.20 11.50 11.46
CA GLN A 36 -1.30 10.94 12.82
C GLN A 36 -0.68 9.53 12.98
N LEU A 37 0.35 9.22 12.21
CA LEU A 37 1.10 7.96 12.23
C LEU A 37 2.60 8.22 12.37
N ASP A 38 3.37 7.22 12.81
CA ASP A 38 4.83 7.33 12.90
C ASP A 38 5.51 6.97 11.57
N ILE A 39 6.44 7.79 11.09
CA ILE A 39 7.34 7.45 9.98
C ILE A 39 8.78 7.41 10.50
N LYS A 40 9.41 6.24 10.43
CA LYS A 40 10.72 6.00 11.06
C LYS A 40 11.66 5.26 10.13
N ALA A 41 12.94 5.62 10.19
CA ALA A 41 14.06 4.89 9.59
C ALA A 41 15.14 4.68 10.65
N GLY A 42 15.88 3.58 10.58
CA GLY A 42 16.97 3.32 11.50
C GLY A 42 17.34 1.84 11.60
N ASP A 43 17.89 1.45 12.75
CA ASP A 43 18.24 0.05 13.00
C ASP A 43 16.95 -0.78 13.12
N THR A 44 16.76 -1.62 12.13
CA THR A 44 15.63 -2.52 11.95
C THR A 44 15.39 -3.40 13.18
N ARG A 45 16.45 -3.79 13.89
CA ARG A 45 16.36 -4.62 15.11
C ARG A 45 15.79 -3.88 16.32
N LEU A 46 15.77 -2.56 16.30
CA LEU A 46 15.31 -1.74 17.43
C LEU A 46 13.81 -1.42 17.37
N PHE A 47 13.20 -1.50 16.18
CA PHE A 47 11.84 -1.01 15.95
C PHE A 47 10.91 -2.06 15.33
N PHE A 48 11.44 -3.18 14.82
CA PHE A 48 10.61 -4.22 14.23
C PHE A 48 10.07 -5.21 15.26
N PRO A 49 8.80 -5.64 15.14
CA PRO A 49 8.20 -6.62 16.03
C PRO A 49 9.03 -7.91 16.15
N GLU A 50 9.00 -8.55 17.33
CA GLU A 50 9.79 -9.75 17.65
C GLU A 50 9.67 -10.89 16.62
N GLN A 51 8.56 -10.95 15.90
CA GLN A 51 8.30 -11.92 14.83
C GLN A 51 9.34 -11.92 13.69
N PHE A 52 10.17 -10.88 13.59
CA PHE A 52 11.23 -10.77 12.59
C PHE A 52 12.62 -11.15 13.11
N LEU A 53 12.77 -11.48 14.40
CA LEU A 53 14.09 -11.72 15.02
C LEU A 53 14.62 -13.16 14.85
N GLY A 54 13.82 -14.07 14.29
CA GLY A 54 14.17 -15.49 14.18
C GLY A 54 14.23 -16.19 15.55
N ASN A 55 13.85 -17.47 15.59
CA ASN A 55 14.06 -18.28 16.80
C ASN A 55 15.48 -18.87 16.78
N GLU A 56 16.12 -18.98 17.94
CA GLU A 56 17.46 -19.57 18.07
C GLU A 56 17.54 -20.94 17.35
N GLY A 57 18.34 -20.99 16.28
CA GLY A 57 18.63 -22.22 15.52
C GLY A 57 18.15 -22.25 14.07
N ASN A 58 17.33 -21.29 13.62
CA ASN A 58 16.92 -21.16 12.21
C ASN A 58 17.44 -19.84 11.61
N SER A 59 17.82 -19.86 10.32
CA SER A 59 18.10 -18.61 9.60
C SER A 59 16.86 -17.71 9.63
N PRO A 60 17.01 -16.37 9.76
CA PRO A 60 15.88 -15.46 9.73
C PRO A 60 15.07 -15.66 8.45
N THR A 61 13.74 -15.74 8.59
CA THR A 61 12.84 -15.71 7.42
C THR A 61 12.86 -14.34 6.74
N LEU A 62 13.33 -13.31 7.45
CA LEU A 62 13.46 -11.94 6.98
C LEU A 62 14.83 -11.37 7.39
N GLU A 63 15.57 -10.83 6.43
CA GLU A 63 16.80 -10.08 6.63
C GLU A 63 16.59 -8.64 6.17
N MET A 64 17.01 -7.66 6.98
CA MET A 64 16.80 -6.25 6.69
C MET A 64 18.04 -5.43 7.02
N GLN A 65 18.41 -4.55 6.10
CA GLN A 65 19.50 -3.61 6.30
C GLN A 65 18.98 -2.28 6.86
N MET A 66 19.86 -1.51 7.49
CA MET A 66 19.53 -0.16 7.99
C MET A 66 19.42 0.83 6.83
N THR A 67 18.53 1.81 6.97
CA THR A 67 18.54 3.07 6.20
C THR A 67 18.29 4.27 7.13
N THR A 68 18.39 5.48 6.61
CA THR A 68 18.15 6.72 7.36
C THR A 68 17.16 7.62 6.64
N LEU A 69 16.48 8.52 7.38
CA LEU A 69 15.57 9.50 6.76
C LEU A 69 16.31 10.38 5.76
N ALA A 70 17.55 10.77 6.05
CA ALA A 70 18.38 11.59 5.16
C ALA A 70 18.68 10.93 3.80
N GLU A 71 18.51 9.61 3.68
CA GLU A 71 18.71 8.85 2.44
C GLU A 71 17.38 8.48 1.75
N SER A 72 16.25 8.94 2.29
CA SER A 72 14.92 8.43 1.97
C SER A 72 13.96 9.46 1.36
N SER A 73 14.48 10.57 0.80
CA SER A 73 13.64 11.64 0.23
C SER A 73 12.61 11.11 -0.79
N GLU A 74 13.03 10.31 -1.76
CA GLU A 74 12.10 9.73 -2.75
C GLU A 74 11.06 8.80 -2.11
N SER A 75 11.45 8.02 -1.10
CA SER A 75 10.50 7.17 -0.36
C SER A 75 9.48 8.00 0.41
N LEU A 76 9.89 9.10 1.04
CA LEU A 76 8.98 10.01 1.74
C LEU A 76 7.99 10.67 0.77
N ASP A 77 8.46 11.07 -0.42
CA ASP A 77 7.59 11.60 -1.47
C ASP A 77 6.56 10.55 -1.95
N GLY A 78 6.98 9.28 -2.10
CA GLY A 78 6.09 8.18 -2.45
C GLY A 78 5.07 7.86 -1.36
N ILE A 79 5.49 7.87 -0.10
CA ILE A 79 4.60 7.72 1.06
C ILE A 79 3.59 8.87 1.09
N GLU A 80 4.03 10.12 0.94
CA GLU A 80 3.16 11.28 0.93
C GLU A 80 2.11 11.16 -0.18
N ALA A 81 2.54 10.83 -1.41
CA ALA A 81 1.63 10.60 -2.52
C ALA A 81 0.59 9.52 -2.22
N ALA A 82 0.99 8.38 -1.67
CA ALA A 82 0.06 7.30 -1.30
C ALA A 82 -0.94 7.72 -0.21
N LEU A 83 -0.46 8.41 0.83
CA LEU A 83 -1.29 8.82 1.96
C LEU A 83 -2.36 9.84 1.56
N THR A 84 -2.11 10.69 0.55
CA THR A 84 -3.11 11.65 0.05
C THR A 84 -4.35 11.00 -0.58
N THR A 85 -4.26 9.71 -0.95
CA THR A 85 -5.36 8.97 -1.56
C THR A 85 -6.41 8.52 -0.55
N TYR A 86 -6.02 8.36 0.72
CA TYR A 86 -6.90 7.83 1.76
C TYR A 86 -7.68 8.94 2.48
N PRO A 87 -8.90 8.66 2.95
CA PRO A 87 -9.63 9.57 3.83
C PRO A 87 -8.81 9.90 5.08
N GLN A 88 -8.93 11.13 5.56
CA GLN A 88 -8.20 11.57 6.76
C GLN A 88 -8.57 10.70 7.96
N GLY A 89 -7.57 10.08 8.60
CA GLY A 89 -7.76 9.19 9.76
C GLY A 89 -7.89 7.71 9.40
N PHE A 90 -8.21 7.36 8.15
CA PHE A 90 -8.38 5.97 7.74
C PHE A 90 -7.13 5.13 8.00
N VAL A 91 -5.96 5.63 7.59
CA VAL A 91 -4.70 4.87 7.69
C VAL A 91 -4.38 4.55 9.16
N THR A 92 -4.70 5.44 10.09
CA THR A 92 -4.46 5.25 11.54
C THR A 92 -5.41 4.27 12.22
N GLU A 93 -6.54 3.94 11.61
CA GLU A 93 -7.37 2.82 12.06
C GLU A 93 -6.75 1.45 11.72
N VAL A 94 -5.79 1.43 10.78
CA VAL A 94 -5.17 0.20 10.27
C VAL A 94 -3.77 0.01 10.84
N ILE A 95 -2.96 1.07 10.85
CA ILE A 95 -1.55 1.05 11.24
C ILE A 95 -1.17 2.24 12.10
N ASP A 96 -0.20 2.02 12.99
CA ASP A 96 0.40 3.06 13.82
C ASP A 96 1.66 3.64 13.18
N ALA A 97 2.33 2.89 12.30
CA ALA A 97 3.64 3.26 11.78
C ALA A 97 3.97 2.73 10.37
N ILE A 98 4.72 3.54 9.63
CA ILE A 98 5.44 3.19 8.41
C ILE A 98 6.94 3.22 8.74
N TYR A 99 7.61 2.10 8.50
CA TYR A 99 9.05 1.98 8.68
C TYR A 99 9.77 1.92 7.34
N LEU A 100 10.91 2.58 7.26
CA LEU A 100 11.83 2.47 6.14
C LEU A 100 12.99 1.56 6.53
N SER A 101 13.21 0.54 5.71
CA SER A 101 14.35 -0.37 5.78
C SER A 101 15.28 -0.09 4.60
N GLY A 102 16.56 -0.42 4.76
CA GLY A 102 17.44 -0.68 3.62
C GLY A 102 16.98 -1.94 2.85
N PRO A 103 17.83 -2.50 1.98
CA PRO A 103 17.55 -3.77 1.30
C PRO A 103 17.02 -4.86 2.24
N MET A 104 16.00 -5.58 1.77
CA MET A 104 15.30 -6.62 2.53
C MET A 104 15.25 -7.92 1.74
N LEU A 105 15.53 -9.03 2.41
CA LEU A 105 15.40 -10.38 1.85
C LEU A 105 14.37 -11.17 2.65
N MET A 106 13.41 -11.80 1.97
CA MET A 106 12.47 -12.74 2.54
C MET A 106 12.76 -14.13 1.98
N GLU A 107 13.14 -15.07 2.84
CA GLU A 107 13.63 -16.40 2.44
C GLU A 107 14.77 -16.34 1.40
N GLY A 108 15.61 -15.30 1.47
CA GLY A 108 16.73 -15.07 0.56
C GLY A 108 16.37 -14.40 -0.77
N ALA A 109 15.11 -14.04 -1.01
CA ALA A 109 14.68 -13.27 -2.18
C ALA A 109 14.42 -11.80 -1.85
N GLU A 110 14.77 -10.89 -2.75
CA GLU A 110 14.55 -9.45 -2.57
C GLU A 110 13.06 -9.11 -2.45
N ALA A 111 12.70 -8.38 -1.39
CA ALA A 111 11.35 -7.88 -1.14
C ALA A 111 11.33 -6.35 -1.20
N GLY A 112 10.22 -5.77 -1.68
CA GLY A 112 10.01 -4.31 -1.72
C GLY A 112 9.34 -3.72 -0.47
N GLY A 113 8.64 -4.57 0.27
CA GLY A 113 7.90 -4.22 1.47
C GLY A 113 7.43 -5.47 2.22
N THR A 114 6.91 -5.25 3.43
CA THR A 114 6.17 -6.25 4.20
C THR A 114 5.32 -5.54 5.27
N TYR A 115 4.47 -6.27 5.99
CA TYR A 115 3.62 -5.72 7.03
C TYR A 115 3.69 -6.53 8.35
N SER A 116 3.27 -5.88 9.43
CA SER A 116 2.99 -6.50 10.72
C SER A 116 1.52 -6.27 11.10
N SER A 117 1.09 -6.64 12.31
CA SER A 117 -0.31 -6.46 12.75
C SER A 117 -0.85 -5.03 12.66
N ASN A 118 0.03 -4.02 12.77
CA ASN A 118 -0.31 -2.60 12.88
C ASN A 118 0.80 -1.69 12.33
N SER A 119 1.65 -2.19 11.44
CA SER A 119 2.67 -1.37 10.79
C SER A 119 3.00 -1.92 9.41
N ILE A 120 3.58 -1.09 8.56
CA ILE A 120 4.17 -1.53 7.30
C ILE A 120 5.65 -1.17 7.26
N ILE A 121 6.40 -1.91 6.44
CA ILE A 121 7.84 -1.74 6.23
C ILE A 121 8.03 -1.61 4.73
N LEU A 122 8.73 -0.55 4.30
CA LEU A 122 9.03 -0.28 2.91
C LEU A 122 10.54 -0.22 2.72
N VAL A 123 11.02 -0.76 1.60
CA VAL A 123 12.45 -0.73 1.26
C VAL A 123 12.80 0.59 0.60
N ASN A 124 13.90 1.18 1.09
CA ASN A 124 14.63 2.29 0.51
C ASN A 124 16.05 1.84 0.17
N ILE A 125 16.43 1.88 -1.11
CA ILE A 125 17.77 1.50 -1.56
C ILE A 125 18.51 2.78 -1.95
N SER A 126 19.46 3.23 -1.14
CA SER A 126 20.13 4.52 -1.36
C SER A 126 20.87 4.59 -2.70
N GLU A 127 21.36 3.44 -3.20
CA GLU A 127 21.98 3.32 -4.53
C GLU A 127 20.99 3.55 -5.69
N GLN A 128 19.69 3.49 -5.43
CA GLN A 128 18.63 3.75 -6.40
C GLN A 128 18.10 5.20 -6.36
N ASN A 129 18.62 6.05 -5.47
CA ASN A 129 18.23 7.46 -5.47
C ASN A 129 18.56 8.13 -6.80
N GLY A 130 17.60 8.88 -7.34
CA GLY A 130 17.66 9.52 -8.65
C GLY A 130 17.13 8.66 -9.81
N THR A 131 16.65 7.43 -9.55
CA THR A 131 16.08 6.54 -10.58
C THR A 131 14.56 6.45 -10.55
N ASN A 132 13.90 7.14 -9.60
CA ASN A 132 12.46 7.02 -9.30
C ASN A 132 12.04 5.68 -8.68
N PHE A 133 12.97 4.75 -8.45
CA PHE A 133 12.66 3.44 -7.88
C PHE A 133 12.09 3.54 -6.46
N ASN A 134 12.72 4.33 -5.58
CA ASN A 134 12.30 4.42 -4.17
C ASN A 134 10.93 5.13 -4.05
N PHE A 135 10.66 6.11 -4.91
CA PHE A 135 9.34 6.73 -5.02
C PHE A 135 8.27 5.71 -5.41
N GLU A 136 8.44 5.00 -6.53
CA GLU A 136 7.46 4.01 -7.01
C GLU A 136 7.27 2.85 -6.02
N ASN A 137 8.37 2.35 -5.45
CA ASN A 137 8.33 1.29 -4.46
C ASN A 137 7.53 1.72 -3.22
N SER A 138 7.71 2.95 -2.75
CA SER A 138 7.01 3.44 -1.57
C SER A 138 5.56 3.80 -1.85
N LEU A 139 5.27 4.41 -3.01
CA LEU A 139 3.90 4.70 -3.46
C LEU A 139 3.06 3.43 -3.55
N LYS A 140 3.55 2.42 -4.29
CA LYS A 140 2.83 1.16 -4.47
C LYS A 140 2.87 0.30 -3.22
N GLY A 141 4.00 0.29 -2.52
CA GLY A 141 4.19 -0.47 -1.29
C GLY A 141 3.24 -0.06 -0.17
N VAL A 142 2.96 1.24 0.01
CA VAL A 142 1.93 1.68 0.98
C VAL A 142 0.59 1.04 0.67
N HIS A 143 0.15 1.10 -0.59
CA HIS A 143 -1.13 0.52 -1.00
C HIS A 143 -1.16 -1.01 -0.84
N HIS A 144 -0.07 -1.68 -1.22
CA HIS A 144 0.08 -3.14 -1.17
C HIS A 144 0.08 -3.67 0.27
N GLU A 145 0.92 -3.11 1.14
CA GLU A 145 1.08 -3.61 2.50
C GLU A 145 -0.12 -3.24 3.39
N LEU A 146 -0.72 -2.05 3.16
CA LEU A 146 -1.94 -1.67 3.86
C LEU A 146 -3.13 -2.55 3.42
N SER A 147 -3.21 -2.93 2.15
CA SER A 147 -4.32 -3.76 1.67
C SER A 147 -4.32 -5.17 2.23
N SER A 148 -3.16 -5.74 2.57
CA SER A 148 -3.09 -6.99 3.33
C SER A 148 -3.86 -6.89 4.65
N LEU A 149 -3.70 -5.77 5.36
CA LEU A 149 -4.39 -5.52 6.63
C LEU A 149 -5.90 -5.31 6.45
N ILE A 150 -6.34 -4.74 5.33
CA ILE A 150 -7.76 -4.64 4.96
C ILE A 150 -8.33 -6.01 4.58
N TYR A 151 -7.58 -6.80 3.82
CA TYR A 151 -7.97 -8.12 3.35
C TYR A 151 -8.26 -9.07 4.52
N ILE A 152 -7.36 -9.14 5.51
CA ILE A 152 -7.56 -10.00 6.70
C ILE A 152 -8.72 -9.54 7.60
N ARG A 153 -9.10 -8.25 7.55
CA ARG A 153 -10.25 -7.68 8.29
C ARG A 153 -11.57 -7.85 7.53
N SER A 154 -11.54 -8.39 6.31
CA SER A 154 -12.69 -8.50 5.41
C SER A 154 -13.04 -9.98 5.13
N PRO A 155 -13.55 -10.74 6.12
CA PRO A 155 -13.70 -12.20 6.00
C PRO A 155 -14.63 -12.62 4.85
N PHE A 156 -15.72 -11.89 4.60
CA PHE A 156 -16.59 -12.16 3.45
C PHE A 156 -15.83 -11.98 2.12
N VAL A 157 -15.08 -10.89 1.98
CA VAL A 157 -14.29 -10.61 0.78
C VAL A 157 -13.25 -11.69 0.56
N LEU A 158 -12.55 -12.15 1.60
CA LEU A 158 -11.58 -13.24 1.50
C LEU A 158 -12.20 -14.48 0.85
N PHE A 159 -13.37 -14.93 1.33
CA PHE A 159 -14.05 -16.10 0.75
C PHE A 159 -14.54 -15.85 -0.68
N ALA A 160 -15.16 -14.70 -0.92
CA ALA A 160 -15.69 -14.36 -2.24
C ALA A 160 -14.57 -14.18 -3.27
N TRP A 161 -13.42 -13.63 -2.86
CA TRP A 161 -12.25 -13.42 -3.71
C TRP A 161 -11.64 -14.76 -4.13
N GLN A 162 -11.47 -15.69 -3.19
CA GLN A 162 -11.01 -17.05 -3.48
C GLN A 162 -11.93 -17.77 -4.47
N ALA A 163 -13.25 -17.58 -4.38
CA ALA A 163 -14.20 -18.16 -5.32
C ALA A 163 -14.07 -17.62 -6.75
N LEU A 164 -13.38 -16.48 -6.95
CA LEU A 164 -13.09 -15.91 -8.27
C LEU A 164 -11.74 -16.35 -8.84
N LEU A 165 -10.92 -17.09 -8.08
CA LEU A 165 -9.67 -17.63 -8.60
C LEU A 165 -9.94 -18.81 -9.54
N PRO A 166 -9.10 -19.05 -10.57
CA PRO A 166 -9.29 -20.19 -11.47
C PRO A 166 -9.31 -21.51 -10.69
N LYS A 167 -10.17 -22.44 -11.09
CA LYS A 167 -10.35 -23.72 -10.38
C LYS A 167 -9.06 -24.54 -10.24
N GLU A 168 -8.17 -24.46 -11.23
CA GLU A 168 -6.89 -25.18 -11.26
C GLU A 168 -5.72 -24.32 -10.77
N TRP A 169 -6.00 -23.12 -10.23
CA TRP A 169 -4.97 -22.27 -9.64
C TRP A 169 -4.60 -22.79 -8.27
N GLU A 170 -3.30 -22.83 -8.01
CA GLU A 170 -2.72 -23.17 -6.71
C GLU A 170 -1.75 -22.06 -6.30
N PRO A 171 -1.72 -21.67 -5.02
CA PRO A 171 -0.74 -20.72 -4.54
C PRO A 171 0.67 -21.31 -4.65
N VAL A 172 1.66 -20.44 -4.80
CA VAL A 172 3.07 -20.82 -4.69
C VAL A 172 3.39 -21.29 -3.28
N SER A 173 4.47 -22.06 -3.15
CA SER A 173 4.78 -22.78 -1.92
C SER A 173 5.62 -21.99 -0.91
N SER A 174 6.21 -20.86 -1.32
CA SER A 174 7.15 -20.08 -0.51
C SER A 174 7.23 -18.61 -0.93
N ASN A 175 7.77 -17.76 -0.04
CA ASN A 175 8.02 -16.36 -0.36
C ASN A 175 9.15 -16.23 -1.39
N TYR A 176 10.15 -17.10 -1.33
CA TYR A 176 11.19 -17.17 -2.35
C TYR A 176 10.57 -17.39 -3.74
N GLU A 177 9.66 -18.36 -3.89
CA GLU A 177 8.97 -18.61 -5.16
C GLU A 177 8.11 -17.42 -5.58
N ALA A 178 7.42 -16.77 -4.66
CA ALA A 178 6.62 -15.58 -4.94
C ALA A 178 7.45 -14.39 -5.46
N LEU A 179 8.59 -14.11 -4.82
CA LEU A 179 9.43 -12.94 -5.11
C LEU A 179 10.37 -13.14 -6.31
N THR A 180 10.62 -14.39 -6.71
CA THR A 180 11.49 -14.75 -7.84
C THR A 180 10.74 -15.09 -9.12
N GLN A 181 9.45 -14.75 -9.21
CA GLN A 181 8.68 -14.90 -10.45
C GLN A 181 9.35 -14.16 -11.62
N ASP A 182 9.33 -14.77 -12.80
CA ASP A 182 9.91 -14.18 -14.00
C ASP A 182 9.18 -12.88 -14.38
N ARG A 183 9.87 -11.74 -14.20
CA ARG A 183 9.37 -10.40 -14.48
C ARG A 183 9.13 -10.14 -15.97
N ASN A 184 9.61 -11.01 -16.87
CA ASN A 184 9.33 -10.92 -18.30
C ASN A 184 7.96 -11.49 -18.68
N ILE A 185 7.34 -12.28 -17.78
CA ILE A 185 6.00 -12.81 -18.00
C ILE A 185 4.99 -11.74 -17.59
N GLY A 186 4.21 -11.30 -18.58
CA GLY A 186 3.15 -10.32 -18.38
C GLY A 186 1.98 -10.82 -17.51
N PRO A 187 1.01 -9.94 -17.25
CA PRO A 187 -0.19 -10.28 -16.49
C PRO A 187 -1.10 -11.27 -17.22
N ASP A 188 -2.07 -11.83 -16.49
CA ASP A 188 -3.04 -12.79 -17.00
C ASP A 188 -4.46 -12.25 -16.76
N TYR A 189 -4.80 -11.22 -17.54
CA TYR A 189 -6.04 -10.46 -17.40
C TYR A 189 -7.30 -11.30 -17.65
N GLU A 190 -7.23 -12.28 -18.55
CA GLU A 190 -8.34 -13.22 -18.84
C GLU A 190 -8.74 -14.02 -17.59
N ASN A 191 -7.76 -14.35 -16.73
CA ASN A 191 -7.99 -15.00 -15.44
C ASN A 191 -8.04 -14.00 -14.26
N GLY A 192 -8.07 -12.70 -14.55
CA GLY A 192 -8.26 -11.65 -13.56
C GLY A 192 -7.04 -11.33 -12.70
N PHE A 193 -5.84 -11.69 -13.14
CA PHE A 193 -4.59 -11.35 -12.44
C PHE A 193 -3.91 -10.15 -13.10
N LEU A 194 -3.76 -9.08 -12.33
CA LEU A 194 -3.22 -7.80 -12.81
C LEU A 194 -1.69 -7.78 -12.94
N SER A 195 -1.00 -8.77 -12.37
CA SER A 195 0.43 -8.99 -12.51
C SER A 195 0.77 -10.47 -12.34
N ARG A 196 1.99 -10.85 -12.72
CA ARG A 196 2.51 -12.20 -12.44
C ARG A 196 2.65 -12.46 -10.94
N TYR A 197 3.06 -11.45 -10.18
CA TYR A 197 3.19 -11.52 -8.72
C TYR A 197 1.83 -11.74 -8.04
N GLY A 198 0.76 -11.12 -8.54
CA GLY A 198 -0.60 -11.35 -8.04
C GLY A 198 -1.05 -12.81 -8.16
N LYS A 199 -0.45 -13.62 -9.06
CA LYS A 199 -0.78 -15.05 -9.18
C LYS A 199 -0.20 -15.92 -8.05
N THR A 200 0.63 -15.35 -7.18
CA THR A 200 1.40 -16.15 -6.21
C THR A 200 0.55 -16.64 -5.06
N ASN A 201 -0.36 -15.81 -4.54
CA ASN A 201 -1.37 -16.21 -3.57
C ASN A 201 -2.57 -15.23 -3.66
N ALA A 202 -3.67 -15.55 -2.98
CA ALA A 202 -4.90 -14.76 -3.04
C ALA A 202 -4.75 -13.35 -2.45
N GLU A 203 -3.92 -13.19 -1.42
CA GLU A 203 -3.66 -11.90 -0.79
C GLU A 203 -2.84 -11.00 -1.72
N ASN A 204 -1.77 -11.52 -2.33
CA ASN A 204 -0.98 -10.81 -3.33
C ASN A 204 -1.83 -10.42 -4.54
N ASP A 205 -2.76 -11.26 -4.97
CA ASP A 205 -3.73 -10.88 -6.01
C ASP A 205 -4.54 -9.65 -5.57
N PHE A 206 -5.14 -9.68 -4.37
CA PHE A 206 -5.87 -8.55 -3.81
C PHE A 206 -5.01 -7.28 -3.69
N ASN A 207 -3.76 -7.43 -3.26
CA ASN A 207 -2.86 -6.31 -3.05
C ASN A 207 -2.44 -5.62 -4.35
N ILE A 208 -2.28 -6.36 -5.45
CA ILE A 208 -2.05 -5.75 -6.76
C ILE A 208 -3.27 -4.94 -7.21
N TYR A 209 -4.50 -5.35 -6.85
CA TYR A 209 -5.67 -4.50 -7.08
C TYR A 209 -5.59 -3.19 -6.28
N ALA A 210 -5.01 -3.17 -5.08
CA ALA A 210 -4.79 -1.94 -4.33
C ALA A 210 -3.80 -1.00 -5.04
N GLU A 211 -2.67 -1.53 -5.52
CA GLU A 211 -1.72 -0.75 -6.30
C GLU A 211 -2.39 -0.08 -7.50
N PHE A 212 -3.15 -0.85 -8.28
CA PHE A 212 -3.85 -0.33 -9.46
C PHE A 212 -4.98 0.63 -9.09
N THR A 213 -5.74 0.35 -8.04
CA THR A 213 -6.90 1.18 -7.63
C THR A 213 -6.47 2.55 -7.15
N PHE A 214 -5.34 2.64 -6.45
CA PHE A 214 -4.92 3.88 -5.80
C PHE A 214 -3.79 4.62 -6.55
N ALA A 215 -2.91 3.91 -7.27
CA ALA A 215 -1.84 4.55 -8.06
C ALA A 215 -2.18 4.69 -9.56
N GLU A 216 -2.98 3.78 -10.15
CA GLU A 216 -3.28 3.76 -11.59
C GLU A 216 -4.80 3.53 -11.89
N PRO A 217 -5.73 4.27 -11.26
CA PRO A 217 -7.17 3.94 -11.30
C PRO A 217 -7.75 3.92 -12.71
N GLU A 218 -7.28 4.78 -13.61
CA GLU A 218 -7.75 4.84 -14.99
C GLU A 218 -7.45 3.54 -15.75
N LYS A 219 -6.25 2.97 -15.53
CA LYS A 219 -5.84 1.70 -16.13
C LYS A 219 -6.66 0.54 -15.57
N LEU A 220 -6.92 0.53 -14.26
CA LEU A 220 -7.79 -0.49 -13.67
C LEU A 220 -9.21 -0.42 -14.24
N ARG A 221 -9.74 0.80 -14.42
CA ARG A 221 -11.06 1.02 -15.02
C ARG A 221 -11.13 0.46 -16.44
N GLU A 222 -10.12 0.72 -17.27
CA GLU A 222 -10.03 0.17 -18.64
C GLU A 222 -9.97 -1.37 -18.63
N LEU A 223 -9.17 -1.94 -17.74
CA LEU A 223 -9.06 -3.40 -17.58
C LEU A 223 -10.38 -4.02 -17.10
N ALA A 224 -11.04 -3.43 -16.10
CA ALA A 224 -12.33 -3.90 -15.60
C ALA A 224 -13.44 -3.81 -16.67
N ALA A 225 -13.45 -2.75 -17.47
CA ALA A 225 -14.38 -2.61 -18.59
C ALA A 225 -14.18 -3.67 -19.69
N THR A 226 -12.96 -4.21 -19.79
CA THR A 226 -12.59 -5.19 -20.83
C THR A 226 -12.72 -6.63 -20.36
N TYR A 227 -12.33 -6.92 -19.11
CA TYR A 227 -12.22 -8.27 -18.57
C TYR A 227 -13.24 -8.47 -17.43
N PRO A 228 -14.30 -9.26 -17.64
CA PRO A 228 -15.39 -9.41 -16.65
C PRO A 228 -14.95 -9.91 -15.28
N ILE A 229 -13.92 -10.74 -15.21
CA ILE A 229 -13.39 -11.24 -13.93
C ILE A 229 -12.68 -10.14 -13.13
N ILE A 230 -12.04 -9.18 -13.81
CA ILE A 230 -11.43 -8.00 -13.18
C ILE A 230 -12.52 -7.09 -12.61
N ALA A 231 -13.62 -6.89 -13.35
CA ALA A 231 -14.79 -6.15 -12.84
C ALA A 231 -15.40 -6.78 -11.57
N LYS A 232 -15.46 -8.13 -11.52
CA LYS A 232 -15.94 -8.88 -10.35
C LYS A 232 -15.03 -8.72 -9.14
N LYS A 233 -13.71 -8.86 -9.33
CA LYS A 233 -12.71 -8.61 -8.28
C LYS A 233 -12.74 -7.15 -7.81
N LEU A 234 -12.87 -6.19 -8.72
CA LEU A 234 -13.02 -4.77 -8.36
C LEU A 234 -14.24 -4.51 -7.47
N SER A 235 -15.39 -5.16 -7.74
CA SER A 235 -16.57 -5.05 -6.86
C SER A 235 -16.29 -5.51 -5.43
N LEU A 236 -15.60 -6.64 -5.28
CA LEU A 236 -15.18 -7.16 -3.97
C LEU A 236 -14.14 -6.27 -3.30
N PHE A 237 -13.23 -5.66 -4.07
CA PHE A 237 -12.26 -4.71 -3.56
C PHE A 237 -12.93 -3.45 -3.00
N ILE A 238 -13.89 -2.87 -3.75
CA ILE A 238 -14.71 -1.75 -3.31
C ILE A 238 -15.46 -2.11 -2.03
N THR A 239 -16.05 -3.31 -1.99
CA THR A 239 -16.74 -3.84 -0.80
C THR A 239 -15.82 -3.88 0.43
N ALA A 240 -14.56 -4.33 0.28
CA ALA A 240 -13.61 -4.37 1.39
C ALA A 240 -13.39 -2.99 2.01
N TYR A 241 -13.10 -1.98 1.19
CA TYR A 241 -12.79 -0.63 1.66
C TYR A 241 -14.01 0.15 2.16
N THR A 242 -15.19 -0.11 1.61
CA THR A 242 -16.43 0.56 2.03
C THR A 242 -17.04 -0.04 3.30
N GLN A 243 -16.72 -1.30 3.64
CA GLN A 243 -17.34 -1.99 4.78
C GLN A 243 -16.41 -2.24 5.97
N VAL A 244 -15.09 -2.25 5.77
CA VAL A 244 -14.12 -2.54 6.85
C VAL A 244 -14.24 -1.56 8.02
N PHE A 245 -14.42 -0.27 7.72
CA PHE A 245 -14.64 0.80 8.69
C PHE A 245 -15.81 1.69 8.23
N PRO A 246 -17.02 1.50 8.78
CA PRO A 246 -18.22 2.20 8.32
C PRO A 246 -18.13 3.73 8.34
N GLU A 247 -17.28 4.30 9.19
CA GLU A 247 -17.10 5.76 9.28
C GLU A 247 -16.46 6.38 8.02
N TYR A 248 -15.71 5.61 7.23
CA TYR A 248 -15.08 6.07 5.98
C TYR A 248 -15.83 5.60 4.73
N GLN A 249 -16.98 4.92 4.89
CA GLN A 249 -17.72 4.33 3.78
C GLN A 249 -18.00 5.37 2.68
N GLN A 250 -18.55 6.54 3.04
CA GLN A 250 -18.91 7.57 2.07
C GLN A 250 -17.70 8.13 1.33
N ASP A 251 -16.58 8.34 2.02
CA ASP A 251 -15.37 8.89 1.39
C ASP A 251 -14.81 7.94 0.33
N PHE A 252 -14.86 6.62 0.58
CA PHE A 252 -14.47 5.63 -0.42
C PHE A 252 -15.49 5.49 -1.55
N GLU A 253 -16.79 5.51 -1.27
CA GLU A 253 -17.82 5.53 -2.31
C GLU A 253 -17.63 6.73 -3.25
N ASP A 254 -17.32 7.91 -2.69
CA ASP A 254 -17.02 9.13 -3.44
C ASP A 254 -15.72 8.98 -4.26
N TYR A 255 -14.67 8.38 -3.68
CA TYR A 255 -13.43 8.08 -4.39
C TYR A 255 -13.65 7.15 -5.59
N PHE A 256 -14.32 6.01 -5.39
CA PHE A 256 -14.56 5.02 -6.45
C PHE A 256 -15.51 5.56 -7.53
N THR A 257 -16.46 6.41 -7.16
CA THR A 257 -17.33 7.12 -8.11
C THR A 257 -16.54 8.14 -8.93
N ARG A 258 -15.73 8.99 -8.28
CA ARG A 258 -14.94 10.03 -8.96
C ARG A 258 -13.91 9.45 -9.93
N THR A 259 -13.33 8.31 -9.60
CA THR A 259 -12.39 7.59 -10.49
C THR A 259 -13.09 6.80 -11.60
N GLY A 260 -14.41 6.62 -11.52
CA GLY A 260 -15.21 5.81 -12.44
C GLY A 260 -15.01 4.31 -12.26
N LEU A 261 -14.41 3.87 -11.15
CA LEU A 261 -14.24 2.46 -10.82
C LEU A 261 -15.58 1.80 -10.47
N SER A 262 -16.47 2.53 -9.79
CA SER A 262 -17.82 2.04 -9.49
C SER A 262 -18.66 1.76 -10.74
N ASP A 263 -18.42 2.48 -11.84
CA ASP A 263 -19.19 2.34 -13.08
C ASP A 263 -18.89 1.03 -13.84
N VAL A 264 -17.71 0.46 -13.59
CA VAL A 264 -17.22 -0.74 -14.27
C VAL A 264 -17.12 -1.95 -13.34
N ALA A 265 -17.34 -1.77 -12.03
CA ALA A 265 -17.44 -2.85 -11.06
C ALA A 265 -18.73 -3.64 -11.31
N VAL A 266 -18.64 -4.97 -11.21
CA VAL A 266 -19.78 -5.86 -11.45
C VAL A 266 -19.86 -6.87 -10.32
N GLU A 267 -20.97 -6.88 -9.59
CA GLU A 267 -21.19 -7.85 -8.53
C GLU A 267 -21.03 -9.30 -9.06
N PRO A 268 -20.26 -10.16 -8.36
CA PRO A 268 -20.18 -11.56 -8.72
C PRO A 268 -21.56 -12.22 -8.58
N GLU A 269 -21.91 -13.08 -9.53
CA GLU A 269 -23.15 -13.85 -9.48
C GLU A 269 -23.19 -14.72 -8.21
N ASN A 270 -24.27 -14.59 -7.43
CA ASN A 270 -24.61 -15.36 -6.22
C ASN A 270 -23.44 -16.16 -5.62
N VAL A 271 -22.57 -15.50 -4.86
CA VAL A 271 -21.62 -16.19 -3.98
C VAL A 271 -22.42 -16.77 -2.81
N GLU A 272 -22.97 -17.98 -2.98
CA GLU A 272 -23.61 -18.71 -1.88
C GLU A 272 -22.54 -19.21 -0.91
N VAL A 273 -22.26 -18.42 0.12
CA VAL A 273 -21.39 -18.85 1.24
C VAL A 273 -22.24 -19.63 2.24
N THR A 274 -22.11 -20.97 2.22
CA THR A 274 -22.69 -21.82 3.29
C THR A 274 -21.69 -21.96 4.43
N ILE A 275 -21.91 -21.24 5.53
CA ILE A 275 -21.13 -21.39 6.76
C ILE A 275 -21.77 -22.50 7.62
N GLN A 276 -21.11 -23.64 7.75
CA GLN A 276 -21.49 -24.65 8.74
C GLN A 276 -20.75 -24.38 10.06
N LEU A 277 -21.47 -23.87 11.06
CA LEU A 277 -20.95 -23.69 12.42
C LEU A 277 -21.35 -24.88 13.28
N ASP A 278 -20.36 -25.69 13.70
CA ASP A 278 -20.55 -26.68 14.76
C ASP A 278 -20.27 -26.04 16.13
N LEU A 279 -21.34 -25.72 16.86
CA LEU A 279 -21.28 -25.11 18.20
C LEU A 279 -21.37 -26.16 19.32
N SER A 280 -21.34 -27.47 19.00
CA SER A 280 -21.55 -28.55 19.98
C SER A 280 -20.54 -28.56 21.14
N ASN A 281 -19.36 -27.93 20.95
CA ASN A 281 -18.29 -27.88 21.94
C ASN A 281 -18.12 -26.53 22.67
N ILE A 282 -18.97 -25.53 22.40
CA ILE A 282 -18.89 -24.23 23.10
C ILE A 282 -19.67 -24.30 24.42
N LYS A 283 -18.95 -24.35 25.55
CA LYS A 283 -19.57 -24.20 26.88
C LYS A 283 -19.86 -22.72 27.16
N PRO A 284 -21.12 -22.32 27.41
CA PRO A 284 -21.43 -20.94 27.78
C PRO A 284 -20.76 -20.59 29.11
N LYS A 285 -20.02 -19.48 29.14
CA LYS A 285 -19.45 -18.92 30.36
C LYS A 285 -20.42 -17.85 30.88
N ILE A 286 -21.14 -18.16 31.97
CA ILE A 286 -21.98 -17.18 32.63
C ILE A 286 -21.06 -16.23 33.40
N ILE A 287 -20.94 -14.99 32.93
CA ILE A 287 -20.31 -13.90 33.67
C ILE A 287 -21.42 -13.29 34.55
N ARG A 288 -21.26 -13.35 35.87
CA ARG A 288 -22.10 -12.64 36.84
C ARG A 288 -21.45 -11.32 37.21
#